data_AF-A0A532AF58-F1
#
_entry.id   AF-A0A532AF58-F1
#
_cell.length_a   1.000
_cell.length_b   1.000
_cell.length_c   1.000
_cell.angle_alpha   90.00
_cell.angle_beta   90.00
_cell.angle_gamma   90.00
#
_symmetry.space_group_name_H-M   'P 1'
#
loop_
_entity.id
_entity.type
_entity.pdbx_description
1 polymer ?
#
loop_
_entity_poly.entity_id
_entity_poly.type
_entity_poly.pdbx_seq_one_letter_code
_entity_poly.pdbx_strand_id
1 'polypeptide(L)' 'ICSRPLRAKQGKAVTQLAYARAGIITPEMEFVAIRENLGRQMSRGKLQRDGEALGAAIPDFVTPEFVRD' A
#
# COMPACT_ATOMS: atom_id res chain seq x y z
N ILE A 1 1.47 -31.25 -2.91
CA ILE A 1 2.53 -30.23 -3.14
C ILE A 1 3.32 -30.11 -1.83
N CYS A 2 4.62 -30.42 -1.84
CA CYS A 2 5.48 -30.14 -0.70
C CYS A 2 6.07 -28.73 -0.88
N SER A 3 5.58 -27.76 -0.12
CA SER A 3 6.06 -26.38 -0.16
C SER A 3 7.38 -26.26 0.60
N ARG A 4 8.41 -25.73 -0.06
CA ARG A 4 9.71 -25.49 0.58
C ARG A 4 9.60 -24.26 1.49
N PRO A 5 9.97 -24.35 2.79
CA PRO A 5 9.95 -23.19 3.67
C PRO A 5 10.97 -22.15 3.19
N LEU A 6 10.57 -20.88 3.20
CA LEU A 6 11.42 -19.75 2.86
C LEU A 6 11.88 -19.03 4.12
N ARG A 7 13.09 -18.48 4.09
CA ARG A 7 13.65 -17.64 5.16
C ARG A 7 14.48 -16.50 4.56
N ALA A 8 14.63 -15.42 5.33
CA ALA A 8 15.50 -14.31 4.96
C ALA A 8 16.97 -14.73 4.84
N LYS A 9 17.74 -14.00 4.04
CA LYS A 9 19.21 -14.07 4.06
C LYS A 9 19.75 -13.41 5.32
N GLN A 10 20.92 -13.84 5.78
CA GLN A 10 21.57 -13.28 6.96
C GLN A 10 21.78 -11.76 6.79
N GLY A 11 21.45 -10.98 7.83
CA GLY A 11 21.59 -9.53 7.83
C GLY A 11 20.58 -8.77 6.97
N LYS A 12 19.54 -9.44 6.42
CA LYS A 12 18.47 -8.78 5.65
C LYS A 12 17.14 -8.95 6.37
N ALA A 13 16.46 -7.83 6.63
CA ALA A 13 15.06 -7.84 7.03
C ALA A 13 14.19 -8.00 5.77
N VAL A 14 13.14 -8.82 5.85
CA VAL A 14 12.22 -9.13 4.74
C VAL A 14 10.79 -8.69 5.03
N THR A 15 10.61 -7.79 5.99
CA THR A 15 9.30 -7.27 6.38
C THR A 15 8.93 -6.08 5.51
N GLN A 16 7.62 -5.84 5.34
CA GLN A 16 7.12 -4.69 4.57
C GLN A 16 7.62 -3.36 5.15
N LEU A 17 7.67 -3.23 6.49
CA LEU A 17 8.24 -2.05 7.16
C LEU A 17 9.72 -1.81 6.80
N ALA A 18 10.52 -2.87 6.69
CA ALA A 18 11.93 -2.74 6.32
C ALA A 18 12.09 -2.25 4.88
N TYR A 19 11.28 -2.76 3.96
CA TYR A 19 11.28 -2.31 2.57
C TYR A 19 10.76 -0.87 2.44
N ALA A 20 9.70 -0.51 3.18
CA ALA A 20 9.18 0.85 3.22
C ALA A 20 10.24 1.87 3.66
N ARG A 21 10.91 1.60 4.78
CA ARG A 21 12.01 2.45 5.29
C ARG A 21 13.22 2.52 4.35
N ALA A 22 13.42 1.50 3.51
CA ALA A 22 14.44 1.50 2.47
C ALA A 22 14.00 2.23 1.19
N GLY A 23 12.79 2.79 1.13
CA GLY A 23 12.24 3.48 -0.03
C GLY A 23 11.75 2.53 -1.14
N ILE A 24 11.62 1.23 -0.86
CA ILE A 24 11.26 0.21 -1.84
C ILE A 24 9.75 -0.03 -1.80
N ILE A 25 9.10 0.12 -2.95
CA ILE A 25 7.70 -0.26 -3.15
C ILE A 25 7.67 -1.74 -3.55
N THR A 26 6.94 -2.55 -2.79
CA THR A 26 6.78 -3.97 -3.05
C THR A 26 5.53 -4.25 -3.89
N PRO A 27 5.44 -5.41 -4.57
CA PRO A 27 4.21 -5.81 -5.27
C PRO A 27 2.99 -5.85 -4.34
N GLU A 28 3.16 -6.16 -3.06
CA GLU A 28 2.08 -6.12 -2.09
C GLU A 28 1.57 -4.70 -1.82
N MET A 29 2.46 -3.70 -1.78
CA MET A 29 2.05 -2.29 -1.63
C MET A 29 1.26 -1.80 -2.86
N GLU A 30 1.70 -2.17 -4.06
CA GLU A 30 0.97 -1.88 -5.30
C GLU A 30 -0.40 -2.54 -5.30
N PHE A 31 -0.47 -3.81 -4.89
CA PHE A 31 -1.72 -4.54 -4.78
C PHE A 31 -2.72 -3.86 -3.83
N VAL A 32 -2.26 -3.43 -2.64
CA VAL A 32 -3.09 -2.71 -1.68
C VAL A 32 -3.59 -1.39 -2.27
N ALA A 33 -2.73 -0.61 -2.91
CA ALA A 33 -3.13 0.66 -3.52
C ALA A 33 -4.23 0.47 -4.58
N ILE A 34 -4.09 -0.53 -5.46
CA ILE A 34 -5.11 -0.85 -6.46
C ILE A 34 -6.42 -1.28 -5.79
N ARG A 35 -6.32 -2.17 -4.78
CA ARG A 35 -7.48 -2.71 -4.07
C ARG A 35 -8.25 -1.62 -3.32
N GLU A 36 -7.55 -0.76 -2.60
CA GLU A 36 -8.16 0.34 -1.83
C GLU A 36 -8.87 1.34 -2.73
N ASN A 37 -8.38 1.55 -3.96
CA ASN A 37 -9.08 2.42 -4.88
C ASN A 37 -10.42 1.87 -5.36
N LEU A 38 -10.72 0.57 -5.24
CA LEU A 38 -12.02 -0.03 -5.61
C LEU A 38 -12.53 0.38 -7.01
N GLY A 39 -11.63 0.59 -7.97
CA GLY A 39 -12.00 1.05 -9.31
C GLY A 39 -12.29 2.55 -9.44
N ARG A 40 -11.97 3.37 -8.43
CA ARG A 40 -12.08 4.85 -8.43
C ARG A 40 -11.41 5.53 -9.62
N GLN A 41 -10.44 4.88 -10.29
CA GLN A 41 -9.88 5.39 -11.56
C GLN A 41 -10.96 5.56 -12.65
N MET A 42 -12.00 4.73 -12.65
CA MET A 42 -13.13 4.82 -13.58
C MET A 42 -14.15 5.88 -13.15
N SER A 43 -14.20 6.20 -11.86
CA SER A 43 -15.04 7.22 -11.25
C SER A 43 -14.36 8.58 -11.39
N ARG A 44 -14.38 9.18 -12.58
CA ARG A 44 -13.70 10.45 -12.94
C ARG A 44 -14.24 11.71 -12.22
N GLY A 45 -15.06 11.55 -11.18
CA GLY A 45 -15.61 12.64 -10.37
C GLY A 45 -14.89 12.73 -9.03
N LYS A 46 -14.60 13.96 -8.57
CA LYS A 46 -14.22 14.19 -7.16
C LYS A 46 -15.33 13.60 -6.30
N LEU A 47 -15.03 12.55 -5.52
CA LEU A 47 -15.96 12.10 -4.48
C LEU A 47 -16.09 13.26 -3.48
N GLN A 48 -17.25 13.90 -3.48
CA GLN A 48 -17.56 14.89 -2.47
C GLN A 48 -17.63 14.15 -1.13
N ARG A 49 -16.67 14.44 -0.24
CA ARG A 49 -16.65 13.89 1.11
C ARG A 49 -17.52 14.76 2.00
N ASP A 50 -18.47 14.15 2.68
CA ASP A 50 -19.38 14.79 3.63
C ASP A 50 -19.07 14.42 5.10
N GLY A 51 -17.99 13.67 5.34
CA GLY A 51 -17.51 13.26 6.66
C GLY A 51 -16.32 14.07 7.19
N GLU A 52 -16.18 14.10 8.52
CA GLU A 52 -15.04 14.72 9.22
C GLU A 52 -13.89 13.71 9.41
N ALA A 53 -12.67 14.09 9.03
CA ALA A 53 -11.51 13.20 9.08
C ALA A 53 -10.82 13.13 10.45
N LEU A 54 -11.15 14.02 11.40
CA LEU A 54 -10.55 14.07 12.75
C LEU A 54 -9.01 14.04 12.77
N GLY A 55 -8.38 14.71 11.79
CA GLY A 55 -6.93 14.76 11.63
C GLY A 55 -6.30 13.62 10.81
N ALA A 56 -7.10 12.70 10.26
CA ALA A 56 -6.59 11.64 9.40
C ALA A 56 -6.14 12.16 8.02
N ALA A 57 -4.98 11.70 7.54
CA ALA A 57 -4.47 11.99 6.20
C ALA A 57 -5.03 11.00 5.18
N ILE A 58 -6.28 11.20 4.75
CA ILE A 58 -6.96 10.32 3.80
C ILE A 58 -6.82 10.91 2.38
N PRO A 59 -6.09 10.28 1.46
CA PRO A 59 -5.92 10.78 0.09
C PRO A 59 -7.16 10.52 -0.75
N ASP A 60 -7.37 11.31 -1.82
CA ASP A 60 -8.46 11.07 -2.79
C ASP A 60 -8.22 9.82 -3.63
N PHE A 61 -6.95 9.50 -3.85
CA PHE A 61 -6.52 8.34 -4.60
C PHE A 61 -5.32 7.70 -3.89
N VAL A 62 -5.41 6.40 -3.61
CA VAL A 62 -4.36 5.68 -2.89
C VAL A 62 -3.27 5.27 -3.89
N THR A 63 -2.03 5.70 -3.68
CA THR A 63 -0.89 5.28 -4.52
C THR A 63 0.02 4.30 -3.76
N PRO A 64 0.85 3.50 -4.45
CA PRO A 64 1.80 2.63 -3.78
C PRO A 64 2.80 3.40 -2.91
N GLU A 65 3.12 4.65 -3.28
CA GLU A 65 3.93 5.58 -2.47
C GLU A 65 3.22 5.94 -1.16
N PHE A 66 1.91 6.25 -1.22
CA PHE A 66 1.12 6.51 0.00
C PHE A 66 1.05 5.29 0.92
N VAL A 67 0.99 4.08 0.37
CA VAL A 67 0.98 2.84 1.18
C VAL A 67 2.34 2.59 1.86
N ARG A 68 3.43 3.09 1.26
CA ARG A 68 4.79 2.94 1.80
C ARG A 68 5.05 3.88 2.98
N ASP A 69 4.58 5.12 2.87
CA ASP A 69 4.89 6.23 3.79
C ASP A 69 4.02 6.22 5.06
#